data_AF-A0A3C0UTP4-F1
#
_entry.id   AF-A0A3C0UTP4-F1
#
_cell.length_a   1.000
_cell.length_b   1.000
_cell.length_c   1.000
_cell.angle_alpha   90.00
_cell.angle_beta   90.00
_cell.angle_gamma   90.00
#
_symmetry.space_group_name_H-M   'P 1'
#
loop_
_entity.id
_entity.type
_entity.pdbx_description
1 polymer ?
#
loop_
_entity_poly.entity_id
_entity_poly.type
_entity_poly.pdbx_seq_one_letter_code
_entity_poly.pdbx_strand_id
1 'polypeptide(L)'
;MKTNLFCLILSVFTLFACAQSAPVTVTGTVLEEGLLTPISGVTIIVKGTNKSTTTDLHGRYSLAARRGDKLVFSFVGYQTIERTIGKDSVVNVKLKVAHEALQEVVVTGLSKREAKSMAAPASSFALMGTPPPAMQMDFNAEEYKGINENGFHNPKNNPLTTFSIDVDRAAYSNVRRLLNLGQ
;
A
#
# COMPACT_ATOMS: atom_id res chain seq x y z
N MET A 1 67.96 -0.55 6.01
CA MET A 1 67.39 -1.71 5.28
C MET A 1 66.04 -2.19 5.84
N LYS A 2 65.85 -2.19 7.18
CA LYS A 2 64.61 -2.67 7.82
C LYS A 2 63.36 -1.80 7.54
N THR A 3 63.53 -0.48 7.42
CA THR A 3 62.47 0.48 7.09
C THR A 3 61.99 0.37 5.63
N ASN A 4 62.91 0.15 4.69
CA ASN A 4 62.57 -0.05 3.28
C ASN A 4 61.84 -1.39 3.06
N LEU A 5 62.21 -2.42 3.83
CA LEU A 5 61.52 -3.72 3.82
C LEU A 5 60.10 -3.62 4.39
N PHE A 6 59.90 -2.80 5.44
CA PHE A 6 58.57 -2.55 6.01
C PHE A 6 57.65 -1.80 5.03
N CYS A 7 58.15 -0.77 4.34
CA CYS A 7 57.38 -0.07 3.30
C CYS A 7 57.00 -0.98 2.12
N LEU A 8 57.87 -1.92 1.75
CA LEU A 8 57.60 -2.87 0.67
C LEU A 8 56.53 -3.90 1.07
N ILE A 9 56.55 -4.38 2.31
CA ILE A 9 55.51 -5.28 2.85
C ILE A 9 54.15 -4.56 2.99
N LEU A 10 54.16 -3.29 3.42
CA LEU A 10 52.95 -2.46 3.51
C LEU A 10 52.36 -2.17 2.11
N SER A 11 53.21 -1.92 1.12
CA SER A 11 52.80 -1.73 -0.28
C SER A 11 52.15 -3.00 -0.86
N VAL A 12 52.68 -4.19 -0.59
CA VAL A 12 52.13 -5.46 -1.10
C VAL A 12 50.79 -5.81 -0.43
N PHE A 13 50.62 -5.46 0.85
CA PHE A 13 49.37 -5.71 1.58
C PHE A 13 48.19 -4.88 1.05
N THR A 14 48.45 -3.64 0.61
CA THR A 14 47.39 -2.78 0.01
C THR A 14 46.91 -3.27 -1.36
N LEU A 15 47.77 -3.92 -2.14
CA LEU A 15 47.40 -4.48 -3.45
C LEU A 15 46.43 -5.67 -3.32
N PHE A 16 46.56 -6.47 -2.26
CA PHE A 16 45.65 -7.60 -1.98
C PHE A 16 44.23 -7.16 -1.57
N ALA A 17 44.09 -5.96 -0.99
CA ALA A 17 42.80 -5.42 -0.56
C ALA A 17 41.93 -4.93 -1.74
N CYS A 18 42.53 -4.42 -2.82
CA CYS A 18 41.78 -3.93 -3.98
C CYS A 18 41.39 -5.02 -4.99
N ALA A 19 42.01 -6.21 -4.95
CA ALA A 19 41.82 -7.25 -5.95
C ALA A 19 40.49 -8.04 -5.84
N GLN A 20 39.76 -7.93 -4.72
CA GLN A 20 38.56 -8.77 -4.47
C GLN A 20 37.25 -8.18 -4.98
N SER A 21 37.29 -7.06 -5.70
CA SER A 21 36.12 -6.22 -5.93
C SER A 21 35.73 -6.05 -7.42
N ALA A 22 35.93 -7.09 -8.22
CA ALA A 22 35.41 -7.09 -9.59
C ALA A 22 33.88 -7.24 -9.60
N PRO A 23 33.15 -6.46 -10.41
CA PRO A 23 31.72 -6.67 -10.61
C PRO A 23 31.50 -8.00 -11.33
N VAL A 24 30.56 -8.78 -10.82
CA VAL A 24 30.10 -10.05 -11.40
C VAL A 24 28.69 -9.85 -11.92
N THR A 25 28.40 -10.38 -13.10
CA THR A 25 27.03 -10.41 -13.63
C THR A 25 26.24 -11.47 -12.90
N VAL A 26 25.32 -11.05 -12.05
CA VAL A 26 24.39 -11.92 -11.33
C VAL A 26 23.14 -12.10 -12.16
N THR A 27 22.75 -13.35 -12.39
CA THR A 27 21.54 -13.72 -13.12
C THR A 27 20.63 -14.54 -12.22
N GLY A 28 19.37 -14.70 -12.63
CA GLY A 28 18.45 -15.54 -11.89
C GLY A 28 17.03 -15.42 -12.40
N THR A 29 16.16 -16.21 -11.77
CA THR A 29 14.71 -16.16 -11.99
C THR A 29 13.97 -15.84 -10.71
N VAL A 30 12.92 -15.04 -10.84
CA VAL A 30 11.98 -14.73 -9.77
C VAL A 30 10.65 -15.39 -10.07
N LEU A 31 10.23 -16.27 -9.17
CA LEU A 31 8.97 -17.01 -9.25
C LEU A 31 8.06 -16.67 -8.07
N GLU A 32 6.78 -16.95 -8.21
CA GLU A 32 5.84 -16.96 -7.10
C GLU A 32 5.99 -18.22 -6.25
N GLU A 33 5.94 -18.05 -4.94
CA GLU A 33 5.88 -19.15 -3.99
C GLU A 33 4.46 -19.73 -3.95
N GLY A 34 4.29 -20.93 -4.53
CA GLY A 34 3.01 -21.63 -4.61
C GLY A 34 2.75 -22.10 -6.04
N LEU A 35 2.42 -21.17 -6.93
CA LEU A 35 2.13 -21.46 -8.34
C LEU A 35 3.39 -21.72 -9.18
N LEU A 36 4.58 -21.37 -8.69
CA LEU A 36 5.85 -21.47 -9.43
C LEU A 36 5.83 -20.71 -10.77
N THR A 37 4.98 -19.71 -10.88
CA THR A 37 4.83 -18.85 -12.04
C THR A 37 5.91 -17.76 -12.04
N PRO A 38 6.48 -17.41 -13.21
CA PRO A 38 7.42 -16.31 -13.30
C PRO A 38 6.74 -14.96 -13.06
N ILE A 39 7.41 -14.10 -12.30
CA ILE A 39 6.91 -12.76 -11.99
C ILE A 39 7.70 -11.72 -12.79
N SER A 40 7.02 -11.03 -13.69
CA SER A 40 7.56 -9.90 -14.46
C SER A 40 7.43 -8.58 -13.70
N GLY A 41 8.40 -7.68 -13.85
CA GLY A 41 8.35 -6.35 -13.22
C GLY A 41 8.80 -6.30 -11.76
N VAL A 42 9.37 -7.37 -11.21
CA VAL A 42 9.99 -7.35 -9.88
C VAL A 42 11.19 -6.44 -9.92
N THR A 43 11.30 -5.52 -8.96
CA THR A 43 12.45 -4.63 -8.82
C THR A 43 13.52 -5.30 -7.96
N ILE A 44 14.75 -5.38 -8.48
CA ILE A 44 15.92 -5.90 -7.76
C ILE A 44 16.92 -4.78 -7.56
N ILE A 45 17.31 -4.52 -6.31
CA ILE A 45 18.24 -3.45 -5.95
C ILE A 45 19.43 -4.05 -5.18
N VAL A 46 20.65 -3.65 -5.52
CA VAL A 46 21.81 -3.94 -4.67
C VAL A 46 21.81 -2.99 -3.48
N LYS A 47 21.61 -3.53 -2.27
CA LYS A 47 21.46 -2.77 -1.03
C LYS A 47 22.64 -1.82 -0.80
N GLY A 48 22.33 -0.55 -0.56
CA GLY A 48 23.35 0.50 -0.35
C GLY A 48 23.93 1.10 -1.63
N THR A 49 23.40 0.75 -2.81
CA THR A 49 23.81 1.34 -4.09
C THR A 49 22.60 1.78 -4.91
N ASN A 50 22.83 2.57 -5.95
CA ASN A 50 21.80 2.95 -6.94
C ASN A 50 21.70 1.94 -8.11
N LYS A 51 22.31 0.76 -7.98
CA LYS A 51 22.23 -0.26 -9.03
C LYS A 51 20.97 -1.10 -8.84
N SER A 52 20.11 -1.06 -9.84
CA SER A 52 18.88 -1.85 -9.87
C SER A 52 18.61 -2.41 -11.26
N THR A 53 17.77 -3.43 -11.31
CA THR A 53 17.22 -3.99 -12.54
C THR A 53 15.79 -4.46 -12.29
N THR A 54 15.06 -4.80 -13.35
CA THR A 54 13.71 -5.34 -13.28
C THR A 54 13.63 -6.69 -14.01
N THR A 55 12.74 -7.58 -13.57
CA THR A 55 12.55 -8.86 -14.27
C THR A 55 11.84 -8.72 -15.62
N ASP A 56 12.21 -9.57 -16.58
CA ASP A 56 11.56 -9.71 -17.89
C ASP A 56 10.20 -10.45 -17.81
N LEU A 57 9.55 -10.66 -18.97
CA LEU A 57 8.29 -11.41 -19.09
C LEU A 57 8.37 -12.87 -18.60
N HIS A 58 9.57 -13.42 -18.52
CA HIS A 58 9.83 -14.78 -18.03
C HIS A 58 10.41 -14.78 -16.60
N GLY A 59 10.35 -13.66 -15.89
CA GLY A 59 10.85 -13.53 -14.52
C GLY A 59 12.37 -13.54 -14.41
N ARG A 60 13.12 -13.46 -15.52
CA ARG A 60 14.58 -13.46 -15.53
C ARG A 60 15.13 -12.06 -15.31
N TYR A 61 16.31 -11.99 -14.69
CA TYR A 61 17.02 -10.73 -14.51
C TYR A 61 18.53 -10.91 -14.70
N SER A 62 19.20 -9.78 -14.94
CA SER A 62 20.67 -9.69 -15.02
C SER A 62 21.11 -8.36 -14.40
N LEU A 63 22.05 -8.41 -13.45
CA LEU A 63 22.53 -7.24 -12.70
C LEU A 63 24.01 -7.37 -12.35
N ALA A 64 24.79 -6.31 -12.57
CA ALA A 64 26.20 -6.27 -12.22
C ALA A 64 26.39 -5.89 -10.73
N ALA A 65 26.73 -6.86 -9.89
CA ALA A 65 26.91 -6.72 -8.44
C ALA A 65 28.18 -7.41 -7.95
N ARG A 66 28.60 -7.20 -6.70
CA ARG A 66 29.79 -7.86 -6.13
C ARG A 66 29.36 -9.05 -5.28
N ARG A 67 30.25 -10.04 -5.15
CA ARG A 67 30.04 -11.15 -4.22
C ARG A 67 29.96 -10.59 -2.79
N GLY A 68 29.00 -11.10 -2.01
CA GLY A 68 28.72 -10.61 -0.67
C GLY A 68 27.74 -9.43 -0.61
N ASP A 69 27.40 -8.79 -1.74
CA ASP A 69 26.35 -7.77 -1.74
C ASP A 69 24.97 -8.42 -1.48
N LYS A 70 24.07 -7.66 -0.87
CA LYS A 70 22.67 -8.07 -0.64
C LYS A 70 21.78 -7.52 -1.73
N LEU A 71 21.06 -8.41 -2.41
CA LEU A 71 20.01 -8.07 -3.36
C LEU A 71 18.68 -8.01 -2.63
N VAL A 72 17.95 -6.91 -2.81
CA VAL A 72 16.60 -6.70 -2.28
C VAL A 72 15.63 -6.87 -3.44
N PHE A 73 14.68 -7.80 -3.28
CA PHE A 73 13.64 -8.10 -4.27
C PHE A 73 12.33 -7.54 -3.75
N SER A 74 11.72 -6.63 -4.52
CA SER A 74 10.47 -5.98 -4.14
C SER A 74 9.51 -5.94 -5.32
N PHE A 75 8.26 -6.25 -5.03
CA PHE A 75 7.16 -6.16 -5.99
C PHE A 75 5.86 -5.91 -5.24
N VAL A 76 4.95 -5.15 -5.86
CA VAL A 76 3.69 -4.76 -5.24
C VAL A 76 2.85 -6.01 -4.94
N GLY A 77 2.35 -6.13 -3.70
CA GLY A 77 1.56 -7.28 -3.26
C GLY A 77 2.36 -8.51 -2.83
N TYR A 78 3.70 -8.43 -2.82
CA TYR A 78 4.57 -9.52 -2.38
C TYR A 78 5.48 -9.09 -1.21
N GLN A 79 5.88 -10.06 -0.41
CA GLN A 79 6.84 -9.84 0.68
C GLN A 79 8.21 -9.52 0.09
N THR A 80 8.79 -8.41 0.54
CA THR A 80 10.16 -8.06 0.16
C THR A 80 11.13 -9.03 0.81
N ILE A 81 12.07 -9.56 0.03
CA ILE A 81 13.10 -10.47 0.55
C ILE A 81 14.50 -9.98 0.20
N GLU A 82 15.46 -10.28 1.07
CA GLU A 82 16.88 -10.01 0.83
C GLU A 82 17.64 -11.31 0.58
N ARG A 83 18.52 -11.33 -0.42
CA ARG A 83 19.44 -12.44 -0.68
C ARG A 83 20.86 -11.95 -0.89
N THR A 84 21.79 -12.52 -0.14
CA THR A 84 23.23 -12.27 -0.31
C THR A 84 23.76 -13.06 -1.50
N ILE A 85 24.58 -12.42 -2.34
CA ILE A 85 25.26 -13.08 -3.45
C ILE A 85 26.38 -13.96 -2.89
N GLY A 86 26.27 -15.27 -3.14
CA GLY A 86 27.23 -16.27 -2.69
C GLY A 86 28.44 -16.41 -3.62
N LYS A 87 28.89 -17.66 -3.79
CA LYS A 87 29.95 -18.01 -4.76
C LYS A 87 29.40 -18.05 -6.18
N ASP A 88 28.19 -18.57 -6.32
CA ASP A 88 27.50 -18.67 -7.60
C ASP A 88 26.91 -17.33 -8.01
N SER A 89 27.02 -17.02 -9.30
CA SER A 89 26.44 -15.83 -9.90
C SER A 89 24.95 -16.01 -10.22
N VAL A 90 24.36 -17.15 -9.90
CA VAL A 90 22.95 -17.46 -10.16
C VAL A 90 22.18 -17.43 -8.85
N VAL A 91 21.19 -16.55 -8.74
CA VAL A 91 20.37 -16.41 -7.54
C VAL A 91 18.89 -16.50 -7.93
N ASN A 92 18.28 -17.65 -7.66
CA ASN A 92 16.85 -17.85 -7.91
C ASN A 92 16.06 -17.53 -6.64
N VAL A 93 14.93 -16.86 -6.82
CA VAL A 93 14.11 -16.36 -5.72
C VAL A 93 12.66 -16.76 -5.91
N LYS A 94 12.01 -17.14 -4.81
CA LYS A 94 10.57 -17.28 -4.73
C LYS A 94 10.01 -16.18 -3.84
N LEU A 95 9.05 -15.41 -4.34
CA LEU A 95 8.37 -14.37 -3.57
C LEU A 95 7.05 -14.92 -3.03
N LYS A 96 6.79 -14.65 -1.75
CA LYS A 96 5.50 -14.95 -1.12
C LYS A 96 4.57 -13.77 -1.31
N VAL A 97 3.29 -14.04 -1.49
CA VAL A 97 2.25 -13.00 -1.44
C VAL A 97 2.25 -12.35 -0.06
N ALA A 98 2.20 -11.02 -0.02
CA ALA A 98 2.07 -10.27 1.21
C ALA A 98 0.59 -10.30 1.64
N HIS A 99 0.27 -11.11 2.65
CA HIS A 99 -1.00 -11.04 3.34
C HIS A 99 -0.90 -10.00 4.45
N GLU A 100 -0.84 -8.72 4.08
CA GLU A 100 -1.07 -7.64 5.04
C GLU A 100 -2.57 -7.37 5.08
N ALA A 101 -3.20 -7.70 6.21
CA ALA A 101 -4.50 -7.14 6.55
C ALA A 101 -4.30 -5.63 6.66
N LEU A 102 -4.73 -4.88 5.64
CA LEU A 102 -4.73 -3.43 5.66
C LEU A 102 -5.48 -2.99 6.91
N GLN A 103 -4.78 -2.41 7.88
CA GLN A 103 -5.44 -1.68 8.96
C GLN A 103 -5.99 -0.40 8.31
N GLU A 104 -7.28 -0.42 7.98
CA GLU A 104 -7.99 0.76 7.54
C GLU A 104 -7.85 1.83 8.63
N VAL A 105 -7.06 2.87 8.34
CA VAL A 105 -6.99 4.05 9.21
C VAL A 105 -8.27 4.83 8.98
N VAL A 106 -9.35 4.43 9.65
CA VAL A 106 -10.55 5.25 9.75
C VAL A 106 -10.22 6.38 10.71
N VAL A 107 -9.97 7.58 10.16
CA VAL A 107 -9.97 8.82 10.93
C VAL A 107 -11.42 9.09 11.33
N THR A 108 -11.90 8.44 12.40
CA THR A 108 -13.15 8.81 13.02
C THR A 108 -12.94 10.16 13.71
N GLY A 109 -13.39 11.23 13.05
CA GLY A 109 -13.49 12.55 13.64
C GLY A 109 -14.47 12.52 14.81
N LEU A 110 -13.98 12.14 16.00
CA LEU A 110 -14.77 12.01 17.21
C LEU A 110 -15.08 13.41 17.74
N SER A 111 -16.15 14.03 17.23
CA SER A 111 -16.77 15.19 17.88
C SER A 111 -17.41 14.71 19.18
N LYS A 112 -16.67 14.86 20.28
CA LYS A 112 -17.12 14.55 21.64
C LYS A 112 -18.28 15.50 22.01
N ARG A 113 -19.52 15.09 21.75
CA ARG A 113 -20.69 15.73 22.38
C ARG A 113 -20.78 15.22 23.80
N GLU A 114 -20.52 16.09 24.77
CA GLU A 114 -20.82 15.82 26.17
C GLU A 114 -22.33 15.62 26.33
N ALA A 115 -22.74 14.37 26.51
CA ALA A 115 -24.08 14.05 26.96
C ALA A 115 -24.15 14.37 28.46
N LYS A 116 -24.73 15.54 28.77
CA LYS A 116 -25.16 15.91 30.11
C LYS A 116 -26.16 14.85 30.59
N SER A 117 -25.71 14.00 31.52
CA SER A 117 -26.54 12.97 32.17
C SER A 117 -27.74 13.64 32.85
N MET A 118 -28.95 13.36 32.36
CA MET A 118 -30.17 13.60 33.10
C MET A 118 -30.48 12.34 33.91
N ALA A 119 -30.41 12.48 35.23
CA ALA A 119 -30.78 11.45 36.18
C ALA A 119 -32.25 11.03 35.99
N ALA A 120 -32.48 9.74 35.76
CA ALA A 120 -33.80 9.13 35.90
C ALA A 120 -33.95 8.59 37.33
N PRO A 121 -35.11 8.75 37.99
CA PRO A 121 -35.29 8.28 39.36
C PRO A 121 -35.39 6.75 39.38
N ALA A 122 -34.72 6.15 40.35
CA ALA A 122 -34.77 4.73 40.63
C ALA A 122 -36.17 4.33 41.12
N SER A 123 -36.81 3.41 40.40
CA SER A 123 -37.93 2.62 40.91
C SER A 123 -37.50 1.16 41.01
N SER A 124 -37.25 0.77 42.25
CA SER A 124 -37.00 -0.58 42.77
C SER A 124 -38.05 -1.60 42.35
N PHE A 125 -37.65 -2.81 41.90
CA PHE A 125 -38.17 -4.10 42.42
C PHE A 125 -37.49 -5.32 41.77
N ALA A 126 -36.85 -6.15 42.63
CA ALA A 126 -36.61 -7.60 42.61
C ALA A 126 -36.42 -8.40 41.29
N LEU A 127 -35.28 -9.11 41.16
CA LEU A 127 -35.17 -10.58 41.27
C LEU A 127 -33.79 -11.11 40.82
N MET A 128 -33.04 -11.63 41.80
CA MET A 128 -32.27 -12.88 41.81
C MET A 128 -32.06 -13.62 40.47
N GLY A 129 -30.80 -13.75 40.04
CA GLY A 129 -30.28 -15.06 39.61
C GLY A 129 -30.20 -15.43 38.12
N THR A 130 -30.05 -14.49 37.17
CA THR A 130 -29.54 -14.86 35.84
C THR A 130 -28.28 -14.05 35.52
N PRO A 131 -27.13 -14.70 35.20
CA PRO A 131 -26.02 -13.97 34.59
C PRO A 131 -26.57 -13.34 33.31
N PRO A 132 -26.18 -12.08 33.00
CA PRO A 132 -26.59 -11.46 31.75
C PRO A 132 -26.22 -12.42 30.61
N PRO A 133 -27.11 -12.64 29.63
CA PRO A 133 -26.78 -13.47 28.48
C PRO A 133 -25.45 -12.97 27.93
N ALA A 134 -24.47 -13.87 27.77
CA ALA A 134 -23.21 -13.53 27.14
C ALA A 134 -23.57 -12.86 25.81
N MET A 135 -23.24 -11.58 25.68
CA MET A 135 -23.45 -10.85 24.45
C MET A 135 -22.52 -11.49 23.42
N GLN A 136 -23.08 -12.38 22.61
CA GLN A 136 -22.41 -12.96 21.47
C GLN A 136 -22.11 -11.77 20.55
N MET A 137 -20.87 -11.29 20.56
CA MET A 137 -20.40 -10.30 19.61
C MET A 137 -20.41 -11.01 18.25
N ASP A 138 -21.42 -10.72 17.45
CA ASP A 138 -21.45 -11.14 16.06
C ASP A 138 -20.33 -10.40 15.32
N PHE A 139 -19.27 -11.13 14.96
CA PHE A 139 -18.09 -10.58 14.28
C PHE A 139 -18.36 -10.30 12.79
N ASN A 140 -19.59 -10.44 12.31
CA ASN A 140 -19.98 -10.05 10.97
C ASN A 140 -20.12 -8.52 10.87
N ALA A 141 -18.98 -7.84 10.73
CA ALA A 141 -18.93 -6.42 10.37
C ALA A 141 -19.21 -6.16 8.87
N GLU A 142 -19.54 -7.19 8.10
CA GLU A 142 -19.79 -7.11 6.65
C GLU A 142 -21.27 -7.04 6.27
N GLU A 143 -22.19 -7.03 7.25
CA GLU A 143 -23.60 -6.76 6.97
C GLU A 143 -23.78 -5.27 6.67
N TYR A 144 -23.63 -4.90 5.40
CA TYR A 144 -23.99 -3.58 4.92
C TYR A 144 -25.42 -3.26 5.36
N LYS A 145 -25.63 -2.10 5.98
CA LYS A 145 -26.97 -1.61 6.31
C LYS A 145 -27.80 -1.64 5.03
N GLY A 146 -28.89 -2.43 5.03
CA GLY A 146 -29.79 -2.55 3.90
C GLY A 146 -30.18 -1.18 3.37
N ILE A 147 -29.77 -0.89 2.12
CA ILE A 147 -30.12 0.34 1.43
C ILE A 147 -31.61 0.30 1.11
N ASN A 148 -32.40 1.11 1.83
CA ASN A 148 -33.78 1.37 1.46
C ASN A 148 -33.77 2.40 0.32
N GLU A 149 -33.64 1.91 -0.90
CA GLU A 149 -33.64 2.75 -2.10
C GLU A 149 -35.00 3.43 -2.28
N ASN A 150 -34.97 4.72 -2.60
CA ASN A 150 -36.16 5.38 -3.12
C ASN A 150 -36.47 4.72 -4.48
N GLY A 151 -37.65 4.12 -4.61
CA GLY A 151 -38.04 3.44 -5.84
C GLY A 151 -37.84 4.31 -7.10
N PHE A 152 -37.61 3.67 -8.24
CA PHE A 152 -37.38 4.38 -9.49
C PHE A 152 -38.57 5.29 -9.85
N HIS A 153 -38.33 6.60 -9.90
CA HIS A 153 -39.31 7.56 -10.38
C HIS A 153 -39.20 7.70 -11.90
N ASN A 154 -40.29 7.43 -12.61
CA ASN A 154 -40.32 7.57 -14.06
C ASN A 154 -40.21 9.07 -14.45
N PRO A 155 -39.18 9.48 -15.21
CA PRO A 155 -38.95 10.88 -15.56
C PRO A 155 -40.03 11.48 -16.46
N LYS A 156 -40.84 10.66 -17.14
CA LYS A 156 -41.99 11.15 -17.93
C LYS A 156 -43.16 11.61 -17.04
N ASN A 157 -43.33 10.97 -15.89
CA ASN A 157 -44.48 11.19 -15.01
C ASN A 157 -44.13 12.11 -13.83
N ASN A 158 -42.86 12.12 -13.40
CA ASN A 158 -42.42 12.95 -12.29
C ASN A 158 -40.99 13.49 -12.54
N PRO A 159 -40.82 14.42 -13.50
CA PRO A 159 -39.51 14.99 -13.81
C PRO A 159 -38.99 15.80 -12.62
N LEU A 160 -37.93 15.31 -11.97
CA LEU A 160 -37.16 16.07 -11.00
C LEU A 160 -36.07 16.82 -11.76
N THR A 161 -36.07 18.15 -11.65
CA THR A 161 -35.14 19.00 -12.37
C THR A 161 -33.80 19.11 -11.63
N THR A 162 -32.70 18.62 -12.21
CA THR A 162 -31.33 18.87 -11.72
C THR A 162 -30.85 20.31 -12.00
N PHE A 163 -31.61 21.10 -12.77
CA PHE A 163 -31.25 22.48 -13.16
C PHE A 163 -31.84 23.60 -12.28
N SER A 164 -32.49 23.27 -11.16
CA SER A 164 -33.22 24.27 -10.36
C SER A 164 -32.41 24.91 -9.22
N ILE A 165 -31.08 24.79 -9.23
CA ILE A 165 -30.26 25.20 -8.08
C ILE A 165 -29.54 26.56 -8.23
N ASP A 166 -29.49 27.23 -9.39
CA ASP A 166 -28.80 28.55 -9.38
C ASP A 166 -29.16 29.54 -10.50
N VAL A 167 -30.45 29.69 -10.85
CA VAL A 167 -30.87 30.84 -11.66
C VAL A 167 -31.87 31.68 -10.89
N ASP A 168 -31.35 32.68 -10.17
CA ASP A 168 -32.17 33.66 -9.50
C ASP A 168 -33.12 34.35 -10.48
N ARG A 169 -34.36 34.58 -10.04
CA ARG A 169 -35.38 35.36 -10.77
C ARG A 169 -34.84 36.68 -11.31
N ALA A 170 -33.86 37.28 -10.63
CA ALA A 170 -33.17 38.49 -11.03
C ALA A 170 -32.40 38.34 -12.35
N ALA A 171 -31.70 37.22 -12.56
CA ALA A 171 -30.93 36.96 -13.79
C ALA A 171 -31.85 36.91 -15.02
N TYR A 172 -33.01 36.26 -14.90
CA TYR A 172 -33.98 36.17 -15.99
C TYR A 172 -34.61 37.54 -16.32
N SER A 173 -34.86 38.37 -15.30
CA SER A 173 -35.41 39.71 -15.49
C SER A 173 -34.44 40.67 -16.20
N ASN A 174 -33.14 40.55 -15.93
CA ASN A 174 -32.10 41.39 -16.53
C ASN A 174 -31.93 41.07 -18.02
N VAL A 175 -31.90 39.80 -18.39
CA VAL A 175 -31.81 39.36 -19.79
C VAL A 175 -33.04 39.80 -20.58
N ARG A 176 -34.24 39.65 -19.99
CA ARG A 176 -35.48 40.14 -20.62
C ARG A 176 -35.48 41.65 -20.83
N ARG A 177 -34.91 42.42 -19.90
CA ARG A 177 -34.77 43.88 -20.03
C ARG A 177 -33.81 44.24 -21.16
N LEU A 178 -32.68 43.55 -21.26
CA LEU A 178 -31.66 43.76 -22.31
C LEU A 178 -32.25 43.54 -23.71
N LEU A 179 -32.97 42.42 -23.90
CA LEU A 179 -33.57 42.06 -25.19
C LEU A 179 -34.71 42.98 -25.63
N ASN A 180 -35.49 43.51 -24.68
CA ASN A 180 -36.64 44.37 -25.01
C ASN A 180 -36.29 45.86 -25.09
N LEU A 181 -35.23 46.31 -24.39
CA LEU A 181 -34.81 47.71 -24.36
C LEU A 181 -33.53 47.98 -25.17
N GLY A 182 -32.92 46.96 -25.79
CA GLY A 182 -31.84 47.11 -26.76
C GLY A 182 -30.57 47.75 -26.20
N GLN A 183 -30.14 47.37 -25.00
CA GLN A 183 -28.83 47.73 -24.45
C GLN A 183 -27.78 46.65 -24.75
#